data_AF-A0A8S9GL52-F1
#
_entry.id   AF-A0A8S9GL52-F1
#
_cell.length_a   1.000
_cell.length_b   1.000
_cell.length_c   1.000
_cell.angle_alpha   90.00
_cell.angle_beta   90.00
_cell.angle_gamma   90.00
#
_symmetry.space_group_name_H-M   'P 1'
#
loop_
_entity.id
_entity.type
_entity.pdbx_description
1 polymer ?
#
loop_
_entity_poly.entity_id
_entity_poly.type
_entity_poly.pdbx_seq_one_letter_code
_entity_poly.pdbx_strand_id
1 'polypeptide(L)'
;MFSTMECQKAQFFVIILVILFAVSSSKNVCNPACKAKEPFNCDNPLTFNRTSFPKNFTFGAATSAYQIEGASHRALNGWDYFTHRYPEKVPDHSSGDLACDSYDLYKEDVKLLKRMKAQAYRLSIAWSRILPKAVALRQACAAVLERSYIRNQNTAELFIGHSDNIDDAEA
;
A
#
# COMPACT_ATOMS: atom_id res chain seq x y z
N MET A 1 49.74 41.00 -32.64
CA MET A 1 48.34 40.86 -32.18
C MET A 1 47.62 39.61 -32.73
N PHE A 2 48.12 38.97 -33.80
CA PHE A 2 47.49 37.75 -34.38
C PHE A 2 47.81 36.43 -33.64
N SER A 3 48.94 36.32 -32.94
CA SER A 3 49.37 35.06 -32.32
C SER A 3 48.67 34.72 -30.99
N THR A 4 48.13 35.72 -30.30
CA THR A 4 47.38 35.53 -29.03
C THR A 4 45.96 35.01 -29.24
N MET A 5 45.38 35.18 -30.44
CA MET A 5 44.01 34.78 -30.76
C MET A 5 43.86 33.28 -31.09
N GLU A 6 44.91 32.61 -31.57
CA GLU A 6 44.87 31.16 -31.83
C GLU A 6 44.99 30.33 -30.54
N CYS A 7 45.78 30.80 -29.57
CA CYS A 7 45.95 30.14 -28.26
C CYS A 7 44.64 30.17 -27.44
N GLN A 8 43.89 31.28 -27.49
CA GLN A 8 42.60 31.40 -26.82
C GLN A 8 41.55 30.45 -27.41
N LYS A 9 41.51 30.31 -28.75
CA LYS A 9 40.61 29.37 -29.42
C LYS A 9 40.91 27.92 -29.07
N ALA A 10 42.20 27.55 -28.97
CA ALA A 10 42.62 26.22 -28.54
C ALA A 10 42.19 25.92 -27.09
N GLN A 11 42.32 26.88 -26.18
CA GLN A 11 41.85 26.72 -24.80
C GLN A 11 40.33 26.52 -24.71
N PHE A 12 39.54 27.30 -25.43
CA PHE A 12 38.08 27.13 -25.44
C PHE A 12 37.66 25.77 -26.01
N PHE A 13 38.34 25.29 -27.06
CA PHE A 13 38.07 23.98 -27.65
C PHE A 13 38.34 22.83 -26.68
N VAL A 14 39.44 22.91 -25.92
CA VAL A 14 39.77 21.91 -24.90
C VAL A 14 38.75 21.92 -23.76
N ILE A 15 38.31 23.09 -23.30
CA ILE A 15 37.29 23.22 -22.25
C ILE A 15 35.95 22.63 -22.70
N ILE A 16 35.53 22.90 -23.95
CA ILE A 16 34.29 22.34 -24.51
C ILE A 16 34.38 20.81 -24.61
N LEU A 17 35.51 20.26 -25.05
CA LEU A 17 35.72 18.82 -25.10
C LEU A 17 35.69 18.16 -23.70
N VAL A 18 36.26 18.82 -22.69
CA VAL A 18 36.22 18.35 -21.30
C VAL A 18 34.80 18.37 -20.73
N ILE A 19 34.02 19.42 -21.02
CA ILE A 19 32.61 19.53 -20.59
C ILE A 19 31.76 18.46 -21.29
N LEU A 20 31.93 18.24 -22.60
CA LEU A 20 31.22 17.20 -23.35
C LEU A 20 31.55 15.79 -22.84
N PHE A 21 32.81 15.54 -22.47
CA PHE A 21 33.23 14.27 -21.87
C PHE A 21 32.64 14.07 -20.47
N ALA A 22 32.55 15.13 -19.67
CA ALA A 22 31.94 15.09 -18.34
C ALA A 22 30.42 14.85 -18.40
N VAL A 23 29.71 15.44 -19.37
CA VAL A 23 28.25 15.24 -19.55
C VAL A 23 27.91 13.83 -20.04
N SER A 24 28.77 13.21 -20.86
CA SER A 24 28.60 11.80 -21.30
C SER A 24 28.74 10.78 -20.15
N SER A 25 29.37 11.18 -19.03
CA SER A 25 29.54 10.32 -17.85
C SER A 25 28.36 10.37 -16.87
N SER A 26 27.25 11.05 -17.20
CA SER A 26 26.00 10.91 -16.47
C SER A 26 25.46 9.50 -16.68
N LYS A 27 25.94 8.59 -15.84
CA LYS A 27 25.63 7.16 -15.80
C LYS A 27 24.16 6.96 -16.12
N ASN A 28 23.88 6.29 -17.24
CA ASN A 28 22.67 5.49 -17.33
C ASN A 28 22.70 4.60 -16.08
N VAL A 29 21.83 4.89 -15.12
CA VAL A 29 21.49 3.94 -14.06
C VAL A 29 20.74 2.84 -14.80
N CYS A 30 21.50 1.95 -15.44
CA CYS A 30 20.98 0.74 -16.03
C CYS A 30 20.45 -0.07 -14.84
N ASN A 31 19.14 -0.03 -14.64
CA ASN A 31 18.47 -0.94 -13.73
C ASN A 31 18.83 -2.36 -14.22
N PRO A 32 19.60 -3.15 -13.47
CA PRO A 32 19.89 -4.51 -13.88
C PRO A 32 18.55 -5.23 -14.04
N ALA A 33 18.27 -5.71 -15.25
CA ALA A 33 17.02 -6.42 -15.51
C ALA A 33 16.91 -7.59 -14.51
N CYS A 34 15.92 -7.53 -13.61
CA CYS A 34 15.65 -8.59 -12.66
C CYS A 34 15.35 -9.87 -13.45
N LYS A 35 16.18 -10.90 -13.28
CA LYS A 35 15.97 -12.19 -13.95
C LYS A 35 14.85 -12.92 -13.20
N ALA A 36 13.67 -13.00 -13.82
CA ALA A 36 12.56 -13.81 -13.31
C ALA A 36 12.78 -15.30 -13.64
N LYS A 37 13.91 -15.86 -13.20
CA LYS A 37 14.22 -17.27 -13.36
C LYS A 37 14.74 -17.83 -12.04
N GLU A 38 14.14 -18.93 -11.62
CA GLU A 38 14.54 -19.63 -10.40
C GLU A 38 16.01 -20.11 -10.47
N PRO A 39 16.71 -20.16 -9.32
CA PRO A 39 16.25 -19.77 -7.99
C PRO A 39 16.22 -18.24 -7.78
N PHE A 40 15.19 -17.75 -7.07
CA PHE A 40 15.14 -16.35 -6.64
C PHE A 40 16.11 -16.13 -5.47
N ASN A 41 16.79 -14.98 -5.45
CA ASN A 41 17.75 -14.61 -4.40
C ASN A 41 17.42 -13.21 -3.83
N CYS A 42 16.12 -12.88 -3.80
CA CYS A 42 15.58 -11.58 -3.39
C CYS A 42 14.99 -11.60 -1.96
N ASP A 43 15.06 -12.73 -1.28
CA ASP A 43 14.65 -12.96 0.10
C ASP A 43 15.71 -12.53 1.11
N ASN A 44 16.97 -12.41 0.69
CA ASN A 44 18.04 -11.93 1.55
C ASN A 44 17.87 -10.43 1.86
N PRO A 45 17.59 -10.05 3.12
CA PRO A 45 17.36 -8.65 3.50
C PRO A 45 18.61 -7.77 3.40
N LEU A 46 19.80 -8.37 3.29
CA LEU A 46 21.05 -7.63 3.06
C LEU A 46 21.18 -7.18 1.60
N THR A 47 20.53 -7.87 0.66
CA THR A 47 20.60 -7.55 -0.78
C THR A 47 19.38 -6.77 -1.26
N PHE A 48 18.20 -7.01 -0.68
CA PHE A 48 16.96 -6.30 -1.06
C PHE A 48 16.08 -6.03 0.17
N ASN A 49 15.82 -4.75 0.45
CA ASN A 49 15.01 -4.34 1.60
C ASN A 49 14.32 -3.00 1.35
N ARG A 50 13.66 -2.45 2.38
CA ARG A 50 12.90 -1.19 2.27
C ARG A 50 13.77 0.01 1.87
N THR A 51 15.07 0.03 2.13
CA THR A 51 15.97 1.12 1.72
C THR A 51 16.30 1.11 0.23
N SER A 52 15.98 0.02 -0.48
CA SER A 52 16.08 -0.06 -1.94
C SER A 52 15.00 0.78 -2.65
N PHE A 53 14.01 1.28 -1.92
CA PHE A 53 12.91 2.09 -2.43
C PHE A 53 13.09 3.57 -2.02
N PRO A 54 12.41 4.52 -2.69
CA PRO A 54 12.41 5.92 -2.27
C PRO A 54 12.01 6.07 -0.80
N LYS A 55 12.57 7.08 -0.10
CA LYS A 55 12.32 7.29 1.34
C LYS A 55 10.83 7.41 1.70
N ASN A 56 10.01 7.88 0.77
CA ASN A 56 8.57 8.07 0.95
C ASN A 56 7.73 6.95 0.32
N PHE A 57 8.34 5.78 0.06
CA PHE A 57 7.60 4.63 -0.44
C PHE A 57 6.81 3.99 0.70
N THR A 58 5.52 3.77 0.48
CA THR A 58 4.59 3.22 1.47
C THR A 58 4.46 1.72 1.30
N PHE A 59 4.86 0.95 2.31
CA PHE A 59 4.57 -0.49 2.39
C PHE A 59 3.33 -0.75 3.23
N GLY A 60 2.44 -1.59 2.74
CA GLY A 60 1.18 -1.86 3.42
C GLY A 60 0.58 -3.22 3.08
N ALA A 61 -0.60 -3.48 3.62
CA ALA A 61 -1.41 -4.63 3.31
C ALA A 61 -2.79 -4.19 2.81
N ALA A 62 -3.52 -5.11 2.17
CA ALA A 62 -4.85 -4.84 1.66
C ALA A 62 -5.81 -5.99 1.93
N THR A 63 -7.08 -5.67 2.18
CA THR A 63 -8.18 -6.62 2.41
C THR A 63 -9.45 -6.12 1.74
N SER A 64 -10.47 -6.99 1.68
CA SER A 64 -11.82 -6.61 1.30
C SER A 64 -12.83 -7.11 2.33
N ALA A 65 -13.89 -6.32 2.55
CA ALA A 65 -14.88 -6.56 3.60
C ALA A 65 -15.46 -7.97 3.57
N TYR A 66 -15.87 -8.46 2.39
CA TYR A 66 -16.48 -9.78 2.26
C TYR A 66 -15.51 -10.92 2.62
N GLN A 67 -14.20 -10.73 2.36
CA GLN A 67 -13.19 -11.75 2.60
C GLN A 67 -12.75 -11.86 4.05
N ILE A 68 -12.95 -10.83 4.88
CA ILE A 68 -12.40 -10.80 6.24
C ILE A 68 -13.44 -10.54 7.34
N GLU A 69 -14.51 -9.77 7.08
CA GLU A 69 -15.37 -9.26 8.16
C GLU A 69 -16.42 -10.26 8.66
N GLY A 70 -16.94 -11.14 7.79
CA GLY A 70 -18.13 -11.94 8.08
C GLY A 70 -19.45 -11.21 7.82
N ALA A 71 -20.57 -11.93 7.98
CA ALA A 71 -21.93 -11.49 7.64
C ALA A 71 -22.81 -11.11 8.85
N SER A 72 -22.37 -11.37 10.10
CA SER A 72 -23.16 -11.25 11.35
C SER A 72 -23.85 -9.89 11.57
N HIS A 73 -23.30 -8.79 11.01
CA HIS A 73 -23.79 -7.42 11.26
C HIS A 73 -23.97 -6.58 9.98
N ARG A 74 -24.24 -7.22 8.84
CA ARG A 74 -24.52 -6.55 7.56
C ARG A 74 -25.65 -7.25 6.84
N ALA A 75 -26.32 -6.56 5.92
CA ALA A 75 -27.22 -7.25 5.00
C ALA A 75 -26.43 -8.18 4.06
N LEU A 76 -27.16 -9.14 3.49
CA LEU A 76 -26.65 -9.98 2.42
C LEU A 76 -26.39 -9.14 1.17
N ASN A 77 -25.30 -9.45 0.49
CA ASN A 77 -24.88 -8.89 -0.77
C ASN A 77 -24.86 -9.99 -1.84
N GLY A 78 -24.49 -9.63 -3.08
CA GLY A 78 -24.49 -10.56 -4.20
C GLY A 78 -23.57 -11.78 -4.01
N TRP A 79 -22.45 -11.63 -3.30
CA TRP A 79 -21.55 -12.73 -2.99
C TRP A 79 -22.14 -13.71 -1.97
N ASP A 80 -22.87 -13.22 -0.96
CA ASP A 80 -23.58 -14.12 -0.04
C ASP A 80 -24.59 -14.96 -0.83
N TYR A 81 -25.39 -14.32 -1.70
CA TYR A 81 -26.34 -15.05 -2.56
C TYR A 81 -25.64 -16.06 -3.46
N PHE A 82 -24.56 -15.65 -4.15
CA PHE A 82 -23.85 -16.52 -5.09
C PHE A 82 -23.27 -17.76 -4.41
N THR A 83 -22.58 -17.58 -3.27
CA THR A 83 -21.93 -18.68 -2.53
C THR A 83 -22.95 -19.63 -1.91
N HIS A 84 -24.09 -19.13 -1.43
CA HIS A 84 -25.15 -19.98 -0.89
C HIS A 84 -25.97 -20.67 -1.98
N ARG A 85 -26.17 -20.01 -3.14
CA ARG A 85 -26.98 -20.54 -4.24
C ARG A 85 -26.22 -21.58 -5.07
N TYR A 86 -24.90 -21.43 -5.17
CA TYR A 86 -24.00 -22.25 -5.97
C TYR A 86 -22.75 -22.65 -5.16
N PRO A 87 -22.90 -23.40 -4.06
CA PRO A 87 -21.77 -23.76 -3.18
C PRO A 87 -20.68 -24.55 -3.90
N GLU A 88 -21.03 -25.30 -4.94
CA GLU A 88 -20.10 -26.07 -5.77
C GLU A 88 -19.13 -25.20 -6.60
N LYS A 89 -19.36 -23.89 -6.67
CA LYS A 89 -18.46 -22.93 -7.32
C LYS A 89 -17.24 -22.61 -6.47
N VAL A 90 -17.28 -22.95 -5.20
CA VAL A 90 -16.14 -22.86 -4.28
C VAL A 90 -15.68 -24.30 -3.98
N PRO A 91 -14.43 -24.70 -4.29
CA PRO A 91 -14.00 -26.10 -4.16
C PRO A 91 -14.16 -26.72 -2.76
N ASP A 92 -14.03 -25.90 -1.71
CA ASP A 92 -14.21 -26.31 -0.31
C ASP A 92 -15.59 -25.93 0.25
N HIS A 93 -16.48 -25.40 -0.60
CA HIS A 93 -17.82 -24.95 -0.27
C HIS A 93 -17.86 -23.85 0.82
N SER A 94 -16.76 -23.11 1.01
CA SER A 94 -16.68 -22.02 1.98
C SER A 94 -17.46 -20.76 1.54
N SER A 95 -17.86 -19.95 2.50
CA SER A 95 -18.59 -18.69 2.33
C SER A 95 -17.98 -17.55 3.15
N GLY A 96 -18.47 -16.33 2.94
CA GLY A 96 -18.09 -15.14 3.72
C GLY A 96 -18.91 -14.93 5.00
N ASP A 97 -19.53 -15.98 5.54
CA ASP A 97 -20.44 -15.85 6.70
C ASP A 97 -19.69 -15.51 7.99
N LEU A 98 -18.59 -16.21 8.24
CA LEU A 98 -17.66 -15.93 9.34
C LEU A 98 -16.35 -15.31 8.83
N ALA A 99 -15.80 -15.86 7.74
CA ALA A 99 -14.48 -15.47 7.21
C ALA A 99 -13.39 -15.52 8.30
N CYS A 100 -12.60 -14.44 8.45
CA CYS A 100 -11.60 -14.29 9.50
C CYS A 100 -12.13 -13.58 10.76
N ASP A 101 -13.42 -13.27 10.81
CA ASP A 101 -14.07 -12.53 11.89
C ASP A 101 -13.41 -11.18 12.23
N SER A 102 -12.85 -10.51 11.22
CA SER A 102 -12.21 -9.20 11.40
C SER A 102 -13.18 -8.12 11.85
N TYR A 103 -14.50 -8.34 11.78
CA TYR A 103 -15.47 -7.40 12.34
C TYR A 103 -15.32 -7.29 13.86
N ASP A 104 -15.22 -8.41 14.56
CA ASP A 104 -15.01 -8.44 16.01
C ASP A 104 -13.51 -8.38 16.38
N LEU A 105 -12.64 -8.91 15.51
CA LEU A 105 -11.21 -9.04 15.76
C LEU A 105 -10.33 -7.96 15.08
N TYR A 106 -10.90 -6.86 14.58
CA TYR A 106 -10.11 -5.81 13.88
C TYR A 106 -8.94 -5.26 14.71
N LYS A 107 -9.04 -5.28 16.04
CA LYS A 107 -7.95 -4.86 16.92
C LYS A 107 -6.72 -5.76 16.79
N GLU A 108 -6.93 -7.06 16.57
CA GLU A 108 -5.83 -8.00 16.30
C GLU A 108 -5.21 -7.72 14.94
N ASP A 109 -6.01 -7.43 13.92
CA ASP A 109 -5.51 -7.03 12.59
C ASP A 109 -4.61 -5.79 12.68
N VAL A 110 -5.03 -4.78 13.45
CA VAL A 110 -4.23 -3.57 13.70
C VAL A 110 -2.92 -3.90 14.44
N LYS A 111 -2.95 -4.81 15.43
CA LYS A 111 -1.72 -5.27 16.11
C LYS A 111 -0.77 -6.00 15.16
N LEU A 112 -1.28 -6.79 14.22
CA LEU A 112 -0.45 -7.46 13.20
C LEU A 112 0.20 -6.44 12.27
N LEU A 113 -0.57 -5.46 11.78
CA LEU A 113 -0.05 -4.38 10.93
C LEU A 113 1.06 -3.59 11.61
N LYS A 114 0.89 -3.29 12.91
CA LYS A 114 1.92 -2.63 13.73
C LYS A 114 3.18 -3.50 13.86
N ARG A 115 3.03 -4.80 14.15
CA ARG A 115 4.17 -5.75 14.24
C ARG A 115 4.95 -5.85 12.94
N MET A 116 4.26 -5.82 11.80
CA MET A 116 4.89 -5.83 10.46
C MET A 116 5.48 -4.47 10.04
N LYS A 117 5.35 -3.43 10.87
CA LYS A 117 5.72 -2.04 10.54
C LYS A 117 5.06 -1.60 9.22
N ALA A 118 3.80 -1.95 9.01
CA ALA A 118 3.03 -1.51 7.84
C ALA A 118 2.71 -0.01 7.99
N GLN A 119 2.87 0.73 6.91
CA GLN A 119 2.60 2.17 6.83
C GLN A 119 1.23 2.46 6.20
N ALA A 120 0.60 1.48 5.56
CA ALA A 120 -0.74 1.65 5.04
C ALA A 120 -1.54 0.36 5.18
N TYR A 121 -2.83 0.53 5.35
CA TYR A 121 -3.79 -0.54 5.30
C TYR A 121 -4.96 -0.13 4.42
N ARG A 122 -5.11 -0.83 3.29
CA ARG A 122 -6.24 -0.62 2.39
C ARG A 122 -7.34 -1.61 2.73
N LEU A 123 -8.52 -1.11 3.07
CA LEU A 123 -9.72 -1.93 3.21
C LEU A 123 -10.81 -1.44 2.25
N SER A 124 -11.77 -2.33 1.97
CA SER A 124 -13.03 -1.94 1.34
C SER A 124 -14.12 -1.89 2.40
N ILE A 125 -15.12 -1.05 2.20
CA ILE A 125 -16.27 -0.98 3.10
C ILE A 125 -17.43 -1.80 2.53
N ALA A 126 -18.08 -2.62 3.36
CA ALA A 126 -19.28 -3.35 2.96
C ALA A 126 -20.47 -2.40 2.77
N TRP A 127 -20.89 -2.17 1.53
CA TRP A 127 -22.07 -1.32 1.26
C TRP A 127 -23.33 -1.84 1.95
N SER A 128 -23.49 -3.17 2.04
CA SER A 128 -24.62 -3.81 2.71
C SER A 128 -24.63 -3.60 4.23
N ARG A 129 -23.54 -3.07 4.80
CA ARG A 129 -23.43 -2.64 6.20
C ARG A 129 -23.89 -1.20 6.38
N ILE A 130 -23.49 -0.30 5.49
CA ILE A 130 -23.88 1.12 5.53
C ILE A 130 -25.36 1.28 5.12
N LEU A 131 -25.77 0.63 4.04
CA LEU A 131 -27.10 0.75 3.45
C LEU A 131 -27.69 -0.64 3.20
N PRO A 132 -28.16 -1.32 4.28
CA PRO A 132 -28.67 -2.70 4.20
C PRO A 132 -29.95 -2.82 3.37
N LYS A 133 -30.71 -1.73 3.20
CA LYS A 133 -31.82 -1.64 2.26
C LYS A 133 -31.42 -0.64 1.19
N ALA A 134 -31.01 -1.11 0.02
CA ALA A 134 -30.68 -0.26 -1.13
C ALA A 134 -31.88 0.59 -1.63
N VAL A 135 -33.07 0.38 -1.07
CA VAL A 135 -34.32 1.11 -1.35
C VAL A 135 -34.71 2.00 -0.16
N ALA A 136 -33.94 3.05 0.12
CA ALA A 136 -34.42 4.26 0.80
C ALA A 136 -33.31 5.34 0.85
N LEU A 137 -33.09 6.04 -0.26
CA LEU A 137 -32.55 7.40 -0.21
C LEU A 137 -33.64 8.38 0.27
N ARG A 138 -34.16 8.14 1.46
CA ARG A 138 -34.85 9.14 2.29
C ARG A 138 -34.47 8.85 3.74
N GLN A 139 -33.84 9.84 4.34
CA GLN A 139 -33.34 9.92 5.73
C GLN A 139 -31.93 9.37 5.96
N ALA A 140 -31.01 10.33 5.93
CA ALA A 140 -29.76 10.33 6.68
C ALA A 140 -29.96 9.77 8.10
N CYS A 141 -29.16 8.78 8.50
CA CYS A 141 -28.72 8.52 9.89
C CYS A 141 -27.84 7.27 10.08
N ALA A 142 -27.45 6.51 9.05
CA ALA A 142 -26.60 5.31 9.21
C ALA A 142 -25.07 5.59 9.29
N ALA A 143 -24.63 6.86 9.32
CA ALA A 143 -23.21 7.22 9.32
C ALA A 143 -22.53 7.22 10.71
N VAL A 144 -23.22 6.77 11.78
CA VAL A 144 -22.75 6.97 13.16
C VAL A 144 -21.84 5.85 13.68
N LEU A 145 -21.93 4.62 13.16
CA LEU A 145 -21.15 3.47 13.68
C LEU A 145 -19.79 3.25 13.00
N GLU A 146 -19.65 3.56 11.72
CA GLU A 146 -18.32 3.57 11.07
C GLU A 146 -17.44 4.71 11.56
N ARG A 147 -18.04 5.73 12.20
CA ARG A 147 -17.33 6.80 12.88
C ARG A 147 -16.60 6.34 14.13
N SER A 148 -16.61 5.06 14.50
CA SER A 148 -15.77 4.47 15.56
C SER A 148 -14.65 3.64 14.96
N TYR A 149 -14.91 2.89 13.89
CA TYR A 149 -13.90 2.17 13.12
C TYR A 149 -12.98 3.14 12.35
N ILE A 150 -13.55 4.06 11.58
CA ILE A 150 -12.84 5.14 10.88
C ILE A 150 -12.26 6.15 11.87
N ARG A 151 -12.87 6.42 13.03
CA ARG A 151 -12.25 7.34 14.02
C ARG A 151 -11.10 6.69 14.79
N ASN A 152 -11.17 5.38 15.09
CA ASN A 152 -10.02 4.63 15.60
C ASN A 152 -8.97 4.36 14.51
N GLN A 153 -9.36 4.30 13.23
CA GLN A 153 -8.43 4.29 12.10
C GLN A 153 -7.95 5.70 11.71
N ASN A 154 -8.60 6.77 12.13
CA ASN A 154 -8.10 8.14 12.01
C ASN A 154 -7.15 8.47 13.15
N THR A 155 -7.14 7.73 14.26
CA THR A 155 -5.92 7.61 15.06
C THR A 155 -4.85 6.87 14.27
N ALA A 156 -5.14 5.83 13.48
CA ALA A 156 -4.12 5.24 12.61
C ALA A 156 -3.66 6.16 11.44
N GLU A 157 -4.51 7.01 10.87
CA GLU A 157 -4.10 8.03 9.88
C GLU A 157 -3.44 9.25 10.53
N LEU A 158 -3.81 9.63 11.76
CA LEU A 158 -3.09 10.66 12.53
C LEU A 158 -1.74 10.13 13.06
N PHE A 159 -1.60 8.81 13.28
CA PHE A 159 -0.35 8.18 13.73
C PHE A 159 0.53 7.59 12.62
N ILE A 160 0.07 7.48 11.37
CA ILE A 160 0.92 7.17 10.21
C ILE A 160 1.20 8.44 9.36
N GLY A 161 1.16 9.58 10.04
CA GLY A 161 1.39 10.91 9.49
C GLY A 161 2.25 11.81 10.39
N HIS A 162 3.10 11.25 11.24
CA HIS A 162 4.26 11.97 11.77
C HIS A 162 5.34 10.96 12.15
N SER A 163 6.44 10.99 11.40
CA SER A 163 7.74 10.60 11.94
C SER A 163 7.95 11.46 13.19
N ASP A 164 7.80 10.89 14.37
CA ASP A 164 8.64 11.11 15.55
C ASP A 164 8.20 10.18 16.69
N ASN A 165 9.17 9.40 17.19
CA ASN A 165 9.17 8.65 18.45
C ASN A 165 8.13 7.53 18.65
N ILE A 166 8.55 6.32 18.27
CA ILE A 166 8.07 5.06 18.84
C ILE A 166 8.63 4.99 20.26
N ASP A 167 7.85 5.35 21.27
CA ASP A 167 8.05 4.89 22.66
C ASP A 167 6.76 4.95 23.52
N ASP A 168 5.71 5.69 23.16
CA ASP A 168 4.55 5.83 24.06
C ASP A 168 3.25 5.21 23.51
N ALA A 169 2.94 3.99 23.93
CA ALA A 169 1.57 3.47 23.98
C ALA A 169 1.48 2.23 24.91
N GLU A 170 1.73 2.45 26.20
CA GLU A 170 1.26 1.60 27.29
C GLU A 170 0.08 2.32 27.96
N ALA A 171 -1.11 1.71 27.91
CA ALA A 171 -2.31 1.89 28.76
C ALA A 171 -3.58 1.48 27.99
#